data_AF-A0AAV1J7W3-F1
#
_entry.id   AF-A0AAV1J7W3-F1
#
_cell.length_a   1.000
_cell.length_b   1.000
_cell.length_c   1.000
_cell.angle_alpha   90.00
_cell.angle_beta   90.00
_cell.angle_gamma   90.00
#
_symmetry.space_group_name_H-M   'P 1'
#
loop_
_entity.id
_entity.type
_entity.pdbx_description
1 polymer ?
#
loop_
_entity_poly.entity_id
_entity_poly.type
_entity_poly.pdbx_seq_one_letter_code
_entity_poly.pdbx_strand_id
1 'polypeptide(L)'
;MALSDADVQKQIKHMMAFIEQEANEKAEEIDAKAEEEFNIEKGRLVQQQRLKIMEYYEKKEKQVELQKKIQSSNMLNQARLKVLKVREDHVRNVLDEARKRLAEVPNDTKLYSDLLVTLMVQALFQLVEPTVTIRVRQADKALVESLFGRAQQDYKNKIKKDVQLKLDTENFLPPDTCGGIELIAAKGRIKISNTLESRLELIAQQLLPEIRTALFGRNPNRKFSD
;
A
#
# COMPACT_ATOMS: atom_id res chain seq x y z
N MET A 1 118.05 2.01 -16.04
CA MET A 1 117.70 1.38 -17.32
C MET A 1 116.33 1.91 -17.71
N ALA A 2 116.23 2.64 -18.82
CA ALA A 2 114.94 3.04 -19.36
C ALA A 2 114.18 1.78 -19.80
N LEU A 3 112.88 1.69 -19.52
CA LEU A 3 112.04 0.59 -20.04
C LEU A 3 112.14 0.55 -21.57
N SER A 4 112.11 -0.66 -22.14
CA SER A 4 112.09 -0.82 -23.59
C SER A 4 110.72 -0.38 -24.14
N ASP A 5 110.69 0.21 -25.34
CA ASP A 5 109.42 0.63 -25.99
C ASP A 5 108.40 -0.53 -26.13
N ALA A 6 108.88 -1.76 -26.23
CA ALA A 6 108.04 -2.96 -26.27
C ALA A 6 107.33 -3.24 -24.92
N ASP A 7 107.98 -2.94 -23.80
CA ASP A 7 107.39 -3.09 -22.46
C ASP A 7 106.38 -1.97 -22.17
N VAL A 8 106.66 -0.74 -22.65
CA VAL A 8 105.72 0.39 -22.59
C VAL A 8 104.45 0.09 -23.40
N GLN A 9 104.58 -0.45 -24.62
CA GLN A 9 103.41 -0.86 -25.41
C GLN A 9 102.59 -1.98 -24.76
N LYS A 10 103.23 -2.94 -24.07
CA LYS A 10 102.52 -3.99 -23.31
C LYS A 10 101.76 -3.39 -22.13
N GLN A 11 102.34 -2.45 -21.40
CA GLN A 11 101.65 -1.75 -20.31
C GLN A 11 100.46 -0.94 -20.81
N ILE A 12 100.59 -0.21 -21.93
CA ILE A 12 99.48 0.53 -22.54
C ILE A 12 98.34 -0.42 -22.95
N LYS A 13 98.65 -1.56 -23.58
CA LYS A 13 97.62 -2.57 -23.92
C LYS A 13 96.92 -3.15 -22.69
N HIS A 14 97.67 -3.40 -21.61
CA HIS A 14 97.10 -3.86 -20.35
C HIS A 14 96.19 -2.78 -19.72
N MET A 15 96.61 -1.51 -19.76
CA MET A 15 95.77 -0.40 -19.31
C MET A 15 94.50 -0.23 -20.14
N MET A 16 94.59 -0.39 -21.47
CA MET A 16 93.41 -0.35 -22.36
C MET A 16 92.43 -1.49 -22.06
N ALA A 17 92.93 -2.72 -21.88
CA ALA A 17 92.10 -3.87 -21.53
C ALA A 17 91.42 -3.70 -20.16
N PHE A 18 92.12 -3.11 -19.19
CA PHE A 18 91.54 -2.78 -17.89
C PHE A 18 90.41 -1.74 -18.01
N ILE A 19 90.62 -0.66 -18.78
CA ILE A 19 89.60 0.37 -19.02
C ILE A 19 88.38 -0.23 -19.74
N GLU A 20 88.60 -1.13 -20.71
CA GLU A 20 87.51 -1.80 -21.43
C GLU A 20 86.73 -2.77 -20.53
N GLN A 21 87.42 -3.53 -19.67
CA GLN A 21 86.78 -4.38 -18.68
C GLN A 21 85.97 -3.57 -17.65
N GLU A 22 86.55 -2.50 -17.10
CA GLU A 22 85.86 -1.62 -16.15
C GLU A 22 84.62 -0.96 -16.78
N ALA A 23 84.70 -0.57 -18.06
CA ALA A 23 83.56 -0.03 -18.79
C ALA A 23 82.45 -1.08 -19.02
N ASN A 24 82.82 -2.31 -19.35
CA ASN A 24 81.87 -3.41 -19.55
C ASN A 24 81.20 -3.83 -18.24
N GLU A 25 81.96 -3.99 -17.15
CA GLU A 25 81.40 -4.29 -15.82
C GLU A 25 80.43 -3.20 -15.37
N LYS A 26 80.75 -1.93 -15.63
CA LYS A 26 79.87 -0.81 -15.31
C LYS A 26 78.62 -0.75 -16.18
N ALA A 27 78.70 -1.16 -17.44
CA ALA A 27 77.53 -1.29 -18.31
C ALA A 27 76.60 -2.41 -17.82
N GLU A 28 77.16 -3.59 -17.49
CA GLU A 28 76.39 -4.70 -16.93
C GLU A 28 75.73 -4.34 -15.58
N GLU A 29 76.43 -3.59 -14.71
CA GLU A 29 75.86 -3.10 -13.46
C GLU A 29 74.67 -2.16 -13.69
N ILE A 30 74.76 -1.26 -14.69
CA ILE A 30 73.67 -0.34 -15.05
C ILE A 30 72.48 -1.13 -15.59
N ASP A 31 72.70 -2.10 -16.48
CA ASP A 31 71.64 -2.91 -17.07
C ASP A 31 70.93 -3.77 -16.00
N ALA A 32 71.69 -4.38 -15.10
CA ALA A 32 71.12 -5.15 -13.99
C ALA A 32 70.27 -4.27 -13.06
N LYS A 33 70.74 -3.06 -12.74
CA LYS A 33 69.96 -2.09 -11.94
C LYS A 33 68.72 -1.60 -12.67
N ALA A 34 68.82 -1.32 -13.97
CA ALA A 34 67.68 -0.89 -14.77
C ALA A 34 66.58 -1.97 -14.84
N GLU A 35 66.96 -3.25 -14.93
CA GLU A 35 66.01 -4.36 -14.92
C GLU A 35 65.36 -4.56 -13.54
N GLU A 36 66.13 -4.40 -12.46
CA GLU A 36 65.59 -4.44 -11.09
C GLU A 36 64.58 -3.31 -10.86
N GLU A 37 64.95 -2.07 -11.20
CA GLU A 37 64.06 -0.90 -11.08
C GLU A 37 62.81 -1.05 -11.94
N PHE A 38 62.94 -1.55 -13.19
CA PHE A 38 61.79 -1.82 -14.05
C PHE A 38 60.81 -2.79 -13.41
N ASN A 39 61.30 -3.88 -12.84
CA ASN A 39 60.45 -4.90 -12.20
C ASN A 39 59.77 -4.37 -10.94
N ILE A 40 60.47 -3.58 -10.13
CA ILE A 40 59.92 -2.91 -8.95
C ILE A 40 58.80 -1.95 -9.36
N GLU A 41 59.06 -1.07 -10.34
CA GLU A 41 58.12 -0.03 -10.73
C GLU A 41 56.89 -0.59 -11.45
N LYS A 42 57.09 -1.59 -12.32
CA LYS A 42 56.00 -2.37 -12.91
C LYS A 42 55.16 -3.04 -11.84
N GLY A 43 55.79 -3.68 -10.85
CA GLY A 43 55.11 -4.30 -9.71
C GLY A 43 54.27 -3.28 -8.93
N ARG A 44 54.84 -2.11 -8.64
CA ARG A 44 54.17 -1.00 -7.95
C ARG A 44 52.95 -0.51 -8.71
N LEU A 45 53.07 -0.26 -10.01
CA LEU A 45 51.97 0.21 -10.87
C LEU A 45 50.84 -0.84 -10.96
N VAL A 46 51.19 -2.11 -11.15
CA VAL A 46 50.20 -3.21 -11.22
C VAL A 46 49.45 -3.34 -9.90
N GLN A 47 50.15 -3.33 -8.76
CA GLN A 47 49.50 -3.43 -7.45
C GLN A 47 48.58 -2.23 -7.17
N GLN A 48 49.03 -1.02 -7.50
CA GLN A 48 48.21 0.18 -7.34
C GLN A 48 46.91 0.12 -8.17
N GLN A 49 47.00 -0.34 -9.42
CA GLN A 49 45.80 -0.50 -10.26
C GLN A 49 44.91 -1.66 -9.78
N ARG A 50 45.52 -2.75 -9.32
CA ARG A 50 44.79 -3.89 -8.75
C ARG A 50 43.94 -3.48 -7.55
N LEU A 51 44.48 -2.66 -6.64
CA LEU A 51 43.72 -2.12 -5.50
C LEU A 51 42.53 -1.27 -5.96
N LYS A 52 42.72 -0.38 -6.93
CA LYS A 52 41.61 0.42 -7.52
C LYS A 52 40.52 -0.46 -8.12
N ILE A 53 40.90 -1.53 -8.82
CA ILE A 53 39.96 -2.50 -9.39
C ILE A 53 39.21 -3.23 -8.28
N MET A 54 39.90 -3.68 -7.22
CA MET A 54 39.25 -4.34 -6.08
C MET A 54 38.22 -3.42 -5.42
N GLU A 55 38.57 -2.17 -5.11
CA GLU A 55 37.64 -1.20 -4.51
C GLU A 55 36.42 -0.92 -5.40
N TYR A 56 36.62 -0.86 -6.72
CA TYR A 56 35.54 -0.67 -7.68
C TYR A 56 34.56 -1.85 -7.68
N TYR A 57 35.08 -3.09 -7.69
CA TYR A 57 34.25 -4.28 -7.65
C TYR A 57 33.57 -4.47 -6.29
N GLU A 58 34.23 -4.14 -5.18
CA GLU A 58 33.61 -4.18 -3.85
C GLU A 58 32.41 -3.23 -3.76
N LYS A 59 32.53 -2.01 -4.31
CA LYS A 59 31.40 -1.06 -4.39
C LYS A 59 30.27 -1.59 -5.26
N LYS A 60 30.59 -2.18 -6.41
CA LYS A 60 29.59 -2.80 -7.30
C LYS A 60 28.87 -3.97 -6.65
N GLU A 61 29.61 -4.83 -5.95
CA GLU A 61 29.05 -5.98 -5.24
C GLU A 61 28.07 -5.52 -4.16
N LYS A 62 28.48 -4.57 -3.31
CA LYS A 62 27.59 -3.97 -2.30
C LYS A 62 26.33 -3.34 -2.92
N GLN A 63 26.47 -2.67 -4.06
CA GLN A 63 25.33 -2.08 -4.77
C GLN A 63 24.36 -3.15 -5.27
N VAL A 64 24.87 -4.23 -5.86
CA VAL A 64 24.05 -5.35 -6.35
C VAL A 64 23.36 -6.06 -5.19
N GLU A 65 24.04 -6.29 -4.08
CA GLU A 65 23.42 -6.87 -2.88
C GLU A 65 22.30 -5.99 -2.33
N LEU A 66 22.53 -4.69 -2.23
CA LEU A 66 21.51 -3.74 -1.80
C LEU A 66 20.30 -3.75 -2.75
N GLN A 67 20.54 -3.74 -4.06
CA GLN A 67 19.46 -3.82 -5.06
C GLN A 67 18.66 -5.13 -4.93
N LYS A 68 19.33 -6.28 -4.73
CA LYS A 68 18.66 -7.56 -4.48
C LYS A 68 17.77 -7.50 -3.23
N LYS A 69 18.27 -6.92 -2.13
CA LYS A 69 17.49 -6.74 -0.89
C LYS A 69 16.26 -5.85 -1.12
N ILE A 70 16.42 -4.73 -1.84
CA ILE A 70 15.31 -3.83 -2.18
C ILE A 70 14.28 -4.55 -3.05
N GLN A 71 14.72 -5.27 -4.09
CA GLN A 71 13.82 -6.01 -4.98
C GLN A 71 13.04 -7.09 -4.22
N SER A 72 13.71 -7.87 -3.38
CA SER A 72 13.07 -8.90 -2.55
C SER A 72 12.03 -8.28 -1.61
N SER A 73 12.37 -7.19 -0.92
CA SER A 73 11.46 -6.47 -0.04
C SER A 73 10.24 -5.90 -0.80
N ASN A 74 10.47 -5.29 -1.96
CA ASN A 74 9.40 -4.76 -2.80
C ASN A 74 8.47 -5.86 -3.31
N MET A 75 9.03 -7.01 -3.71
CA MET A 75 8.24 -8.15 -4.18
C MET A 75 7.37 -8.72 -3.04
N LEU A 76 7.92 -8.87 -1.83
CA LEU A 76 7.16 -9.30 -0.66
C LEU A 76 6.04 -8.31 -0.31
N ASN A 77 6.34 -7.01 -0.35
CA ASN A 77 5.34 -5.97 -0.07
C ASN A 77 4.22 -5.98 -1.13
N GLN A 78 4.56 -6.11 -2.40
CA GLN A 78 3.56 -6.26 -3.48
C GLN A 78 2.68 -7.49 -3.28
N ALA A 79 3.27 -8.64 -2.92
CA ALA A 79 2.52 -9.86 -2.63
C ALA A 79 1.57 -9.63 -1.44
N ARG A 80 2.04 -8.98 -0.37
CA ARG A 80 1.23 -8.63 0.80
C ARG A 80 0.05 -7.71 0.43
N LEU A 81 0.29 -6.66 -0.35
CA LEU A 81 -0.75 -5.74 -0.81
C LEU A 81 -1.80 -6.45 -1.68
N LYS A 82 -1.37 -7.38 -2.56
CA LYS A 82 -2.29 -8.20 -3.34
C LYS A 82 -3.21 -9.03 -2.45
N VAL A 83 -2.67 -9.69 -1.42
CA VAL A 83 -3.48 -10.46 -0.46
C VAL A 83 -4.46 -9.57 0.29
N LEU A 84 -4.03 -8.39 0.75
CA LEU A 84 -4.90 -7.44 1.45
C LEU A 84 -6.04 -6.97 0.56
N LYS A 85 -5.74 -6.65 -0.72
CA LYS A 85 -6.75 -6.25 -1.70
C LYS A 85 -7.79 -7.35 -1.91
N VAL A 86 -7.36 -8.60 -2.16
CA VAL A 86 -8.29 -9.71 -2.37
C VAL A 86 -9.16 -9.98 -1.13
N ARG A 87 -8.59 -9.84 0.08
CA ARG A 87 -9.37 -9.96 1.32
C ARG A 87 -10.44 -8.86 1.44
N GLU A 88 -10.11 -7.63 1.08
CA GLU A 88 -11.07 -6.53 1.06
C GLU A 88 -12.15 -6.75 0.00
N ASP A 89 -11.76 -7.17 -1.20
CA ASP A 89 -12.69 -7.50 -2.30
C ASP A 89 -13.66 -8.63 -1.89
N HIS A 90 -13.19 -9.64 -1.15
CA HIS A 90 -14.09 -10.68 -0.61
C HIS A 90 -15.11 -10.13 0.39
N VAL A 91 -14.69 -9.24 1.29
CA VAL A 91 -15.63 -8.59 2.23
C VAL A 91 -16.65 -7.74 1.45
N ARG A 92 -16.21 -6.99 0.44
CA ARG A 92 -17.11 -6.21 -0.43
C ARG A 92 -18.11 -7.11 -1.15
N ASN A 93 -17.67 -8.22 -1.72
CA ASN A 93 -18.56 -9.18 -2.39
C ASN A 93 -19.66 -9.72 -1.45
N VAL A 94 -19.32 -9.99 -0.18
CA VAL A 94 -20.31 -10.42 0.82
C VAL A 94 -21.34 -9.33 1.11
N LEU A 95 -20.90 -8.06 1.21
CA LEU A 95 -21.80 -6.93 1.40
C LEU A 95 -22.67 -6.66 0.17
N ASP A 96 -22.12 -6.84 -1.04
CA ASP A 96 -22.86 -6.72 -2.29
C ASP A 96 -23.92 -7.82 -2.42
N GLU A 97 -23.60 -9.05 -1.99
CA GLU A 97 -24.58 -10.15 -1.95
C GLU A 97 -25.67 -9.87 -0.90
N ALA A 98 -25.31 -9.35 0.27
CA ALA A 98 -26.29 -8.93 1.27
C ALA A 98 -27.21 -7.81 0.72
N ARG A 99 -26.65 -6.84 -0.03
CA ARG A 99 -27.42 -5.80 -0.70
C ARG A 99 -28.39 -6.38 -1.74
N LYS A 100 -27.95 -7.34 -2.55
CA LYS A 100 -28.83 -8.04 -3.52
C LYS A 100 -29.98 -8.76 -2.82
N ARG A 101 -29.71 -9.46 -1.71
CA ARG A 101 -30.77 -10.10 -0.91
C ARG A 101 -31.73 -9.08 -0.29
N LEU A 102 -31.24 -7.91 0.15
CA LEU A 102 -32.10 -6.82 0.62
C LEU A 102 -32.98 -6.25 -0.48
N ALA A 103 -32.53 -6.25 -1.73
CA ALA A 103 -33.34 -5.82 -2.87
C ALA A 103 -34.52 -6.77 -3.18
N GLU A 104 -34.49 -8.00 -2.68
CA GLU A 104 -35.60 -8.95 -2.81
C GLU A 104 -36.68 -8.77 -1.74
N VAL A 105 -36.36 -8.12 -0.61
CA VAL A 105 -37.28 -7.89 0.53
C VAL A 105 -38.54 -7.13 0.13
N PRO A 106 -38.49 -6.07 -0.71
CA PRO A 106 -39.70 -5.36 -1.16
C PRO A 106 -40.71 -6.22 -1.92
N ASN A 107 -40.30 -7.38 -2.46
CA ASN A 107 -41.21 -8.29 -3.16
C ASN A 107 -42.27 -8.89 -2.21
N ASP A 108 -41.95 -9.05 -0.92
CA ASP A 108 -42.92 -9.44 0.10
C ASP A 108 -43.59 -8.21 0.68
N THR A 109 -44.76 -7.87 0.13
CA THR A 109 -45.50 -6.65 0.52
C THR A 109 -45.87 -6.63 2.00
N LYS A 110 -46.15 -7.77 2.64
CA LYS A 110 -46.54 -7.80 4.06
C LYS A 110 -45.34 -7.49 4.94
N LEU A 111 -44.26 -8.25 4.75
CA LEU A 111 -43.03 -8.07 5.52
C LEU A 111 -42.43 -6.68 5.30
N TYR A 112 -42.44 -6.19 4.06
CA TYR A 112 -41.96 -4.86 3.73
C TYR A 112 -42.82 -3.75 4.34
N SER A 113 -44.15 -3.89 4.36
CA SER A 113 -45.04 -2.88 4.97
C SER A 113 -44.80 -2.71 6.48
N ASP A 114 -44.65 -3.81 7.22
CA ASP A 114 -44.35 -3.77 8.66
C ASP A 114 -42.94 -3.22 8.93
N LEU A 115 -41.97 -3.57 8.07
CA LEU A 115 -40.62 -3.01 8.13
C LEU A 115 -40.63 -1.48 7.93
N LEU A 116 -41.33 -0.99 6.90
CA LEU A 116 -41.43 0.45 6.62
C LEU A 116 -42.06 1.22 7.79
N VAL A 117 -43.12 0.69 8.42
CA VAL A 117 -43.71 1.31 9.62
C VAL A 117 -42.67 1.42 10.73
N THR A 118 -41.92 0.35 10.98
CA THR A 118 -40.89 0.32 12.01
C THR A 118 -39.76 1.32 11.72
N LEU A 119 -39.34 1.42 10.45
CA LEU A 119 -38.32 2.38 10.01
C LEU A 119 -38.80 3.84 10.11
N MET A 120 -40.06 4.13 9.78
CA MET A 120 -40.63 5.47 9.96
C MET A 120 -40.66 5.84 11.44
N VAL A 121 -41.22 4.97 12.28
CA VAL A 121 -41.36 5.22 13.72
C VAL A 121 -39.98 5.42 14.37
N GLN A 122 -38.97 4.61 14.01
CA GLN A 122 -37.60 4.79 14.50
C GLN A 122 -37.04 6.16 14.13
N ALA A 123 -37.17 6.57 12.87
CA ALA A 123 -36.63 7.85 12.42
C ALA A 123 -37.40 9.04 13.01
N LEU A 124 -38.71 8.91 13.23
CA LEU A 124 -39.52 9.91 13.91
C LEU A 124 -39.08 10.11 15.37
N PHE A 125 -38.76 9.03 16.09
CA PHE A 125 -38.21 9.13 17.45
C PHE A 125 -36.87 9.83 17.52
N GLN A 126 -36.08 9.78 16.46
CA GLN A 126 -34.79 10.48 16.40
C GLN A 126 -34.96 11.97 16.01
N LEU A 127 -35.99 12.32 15.24
CA LEU A 127 -36.22 13.68 14.74
C LEU A 127 -36.97 14.56 15.75
N VAL A 128 -38.00 14.03 16.42
CA VAL A 128 -38.84 14.71 17.44
C VAL A 128 -39.34 16.11 17.01
N GLU A 129 -39.72 16.25 15.73
CA GLU A 129 -40.24 17.51 15.15
C GLU A 129 -41.75 17.39 14.84
N PRO A 130 -42.54 18.48 14.92
CA PRO A 130 -43.99 18.44 14.72
C PRO A 130 -44.40 18.26 13.26
N THR A 131 -43.55 18.66 12.32
CA THR A 131 -43.79 18.55 10.88
C THR A 131 -42.60 17.88 10.20
N VAL A 132 -42.86 16.77 9.52
CA VAL A 132 -41.82 15.95 8.89
C VAL A 132 -42.21 15.66 7.45
N THR A 133 -41.25 15.84 6.55
CA THR A 133 -41.37 15.51 5.13
C THR A 133 -40.65 14.20 4.87
N ILE A 134 -41.29 13.27 4.16
CA ILE A 134 -40.81 11.93 3.89
C ILE A 134 -40.47 11.80 2.41
N ARG A 135 -39.26 11.35 2.10
CA ARG A 135 -38.82 10.98 0.75
C ARG A 135 -38.69 9.48 0.64
N VAL A 136 -39.28 8.94 -0.42
CA VAL A 136 -39.29 7.51 -0.73
C VAL A 136 -39.05 7.30 -2.23
N ARG A 137 -38.85 6.06 -2.64
CA ARG A 137 -38.82 5.70 -4.05
C ARG A 137 -40.23 5.86 -4.65
N GLN A 138 -40.31 6.20 -5.93
CA GLN A 138 -41.59 6.37 -6.63
C GLN A 138 -42.49 5.13 -6.57
N ALA A 139 -41.90 3.93 -6.59
CA ALA A 139 -42.63 2.65 -6.49
C ALA A 139 -43.32 2.45 -5.13
N ASP A 140 -42.74 2.99 -4.05
CA ASP A 140 -43.19 2.76 -2.67
C ASP A 140 -44.19 3.83 -2.20
N LYS A 141 -44.47 4.85 -3.02
CA LYS A 141 -45.32 6.00 -2.67
C LYS A 141 -46.69 5.57 -2.15
N ALA A 142 -47.40 4.73 -2.91
CA ALA A 142 -48.75 4.31 -2.56
C ALA A 142 -48.77 3.48 -1.26
N LEU A 143 -47.76 2.63 -1.06
CA LEU A 143 -47.63 1.84 0.16
C LEU A 143 -47.38 2.75 1.36
N VAL A 144 -46.45 3.70 1.26
CA VAL A 144 -46.05 4.59 2.36
C VAL A 144 -47.19 5.53 2.77
N GLU A 145 -47.96 6.06 1.81
CA GLU A 145 -49.16 6.87 2.10
C GLU A 145 -50.19 6.10 2.93
N SER A 146 -50.39 4.81 2.65
CA SER A 146 -51.32 3.97 3.43
C SER A 146 -50.85 3.71 4.87
N LEU A 147 -49.54 3.78 5.12
CA LEU A 147 -48.91 3.44 6.40
C LEU A 147 -48.77 4.64 7.35
N PHE A 148 -49.01 5.87 6.88
CA PHE A 148 -48.91 7.08 7.71
C PHE A 148 -49.81 7.05 8.94
N GLY A 149 -51.06 6.59 8.78
CA GLY A 149 -52.00 6.50 9.90
C GLY A 149 -51.50 5.58 11.02
N ARG A 150 -50.94 4.42 10.64
CA ARG A 150 -50.38 3.44 11.59
C ARG A 150 -49.15 3.99 12.30
N ALA A 151 -48.21 4.58 11.56
CA ALA A 151 -47.00 5.15 12.15
C ALA A 151 -47.25 6.37 13.05
N GLN A 152 -48.24 7.21 12.71
CA GLN A 152 -48.66 8.33 13.56
C GLN A 152 -49.26 7.84 14.88
N GLN A 153 -50.10 6.81 14.84
CA GLN A 153 -50.64 6.19 16.06
C GLN A 153 -49.53 5.60 16.93
N ASP A 154 -48.60 4.84 16.35
CA ASP A 154 -47.48 4.24 17.09
C ASP A 154 -46.56 5.29 17.71
N TYR A 155 -46.29 6.38 16.98
CA TYR A 155 -45.53 7.51 17.50
C TYR A 155 -46.25 8.23 18.65
N LYS A 156 -47.55 8.51 18.49
CA LYS A 156 -48.40 9.16 19.49
C LYS A 156 -48.50 8.32 20.76
N ASN A 157 -48.60 7.00 20.64
CA ASN A 157 -48.67 6.09 21.78
C ASN A 157 -47.41 6.14 22.66
N LYS A 158 -46.22 6.30 22.06
CA LYS A 158 -44.95 6.33 22.81
C LYS A 158 -44.54 7.72 23.29
N ILE A 159 -44.60 8.74 22.42
CA ILE A 159 -44.09 10.10 22.73
C ILE A 159 -45.21 11.04 23.22
N LYS A 160 -46.49 10.68 23.05
CA LYS A 160 -47.66 11.49 23.40
C LYS A 160 -47.68 12.88 22.73
N LYS A 161 -46.98 13.02 21.60
CA LYS A 161 -46.99 14.22 20.75
C LYS A 161 -47.54 13.87 19.38
N ASP A 162 -48.27 14.81 18.78
CA ASP A 162 -48.77 14.69 17.42
C ASP A 162 -47.69 15.11 16.41
N VAL A 163 -47.64 14.41 15.27
CA VAL A 163 -46.72 14.71 14.16
C VAL A 163 -47.49 14.71 12.85
N GLN A 164 -47.28 15.75 12.05
CA GLN A 164 -47.78 15.84 10.69
C GLN A 164 -46.74 15.28 9.72
N LEU A 165 -47.09 14.17 9.06
CA LEU A 165 -46.29 13.57 8.00
C LEU A 165 -46.74 14.10 6.65
N LYS A 166 -45.80 14.54 5.83
CA LYS A 166 -46.03 14.95 4.43
C LYS A 166 -45.12 14.15 3.53
N LEU A 167 -45.62 13.69 2.38
CA LEU A 167 -44.78 13.05 1.37
C LEU A 167 -44.21 14.10 0.42
N ASP A 168 -42.91 14.04 0.15
CA ASP A 168 -42.26 14.86 -0.88
C ASP A 168 -42.66 14.31 -2.25
N THR A 169 -43.39 15.12 -3.02
CA THR A 169 -43.87 14.74 -4.36
C THR A 169 -42.97 15.25 -5.48
N GLU A 170 -41.99 16.09 -5.16
CA GLU A 170 -41.07 16.70 -6.11
C GLU A 170 -39.72 15.96 -6.12
N ASN A 171 -39.27 15.45 -4.98
CA ASN A 171 -37.97 14.78 -4.85
C ASN A 171 -38.11 13.35 -4.31
N PHE A 172 -38.01 12.37 -5.22
CA PHE A 172 -38.00 10.95 -4.88
C PHE A 172 -36.58 10.42 -4.67
N LEU A 173 -36.46 9.30 -3.95
CA LEU A 173 -35.21 8.55 -3.88
C LEU A 173 -34.89 7.93 -5.26
N PRO A 174 -33.59 7.74 -5.57
CA PRO A 174 -33.18 7.07 -6.80
C PRO A 174 -33.86 5.70 -6.97
N PRO A 175 -34.19 5.29 -8.19
CA PRO A 175 -34.84 4.00 -8.45
C PRO A 175 -33.92 2.79 -8.18
N ASP A 176 -32.60 3.01 -8.10
CA ASP A 176 -31.60 1.98 -7.82
C ASP A 176 -31.47 1.63 -6.32
N THR A 177 -32.21 2.34 -5.46
CA THR A 177 -32.23 2.05 -4.02
C THR A 177 -33.12 0.83 -3.74
N CYS A 178 -32.66 -0.06 -2.87
CA CYS A 178 -33.34 -1.27 -2.39
C CYS A 178 -34.59 -0.94 -1.55
N GLY A 179 -34.75 0.32 -1.17
CA GLY A 179 -35.94 0.87 -0.53
C GLY A 179 -35.65 1.54 0.80
N GLY A 180 -36.71 1.74 1.57
CA GLY A 180 -36.66 2.48 2.84
C GLY A 180 -36.95 3.97 2.63
N ILE A 181 -36.60 4.78 3.63
CA ILE A 181 -37.22 6.08 3.83
C ILE A 181 -36.18 7.11 4.28
N GLU A 182 -36.24 8.32 3.73
CA GLU A 182 -35.51 9.47 4.25
C GLU A 182 -36.49 10.49 4.86
N LEU A 183 -36.21 10.96 6.07
CA LEU A 183 -37.03 11.94 6.76
C LEU A 183 -36.29 13.29 6.78
N ILE A 184 -37.03 14.35 6.51
CA ILE A 184 -36.53 15.71 6.45
C ILE A 184 -37.41 16.60 7.31
N ALA A 185 -36.79 17.38 8.20
CA ALA A 185 -37.48 18.38 9.02
C ALA A 185 -36.78 19.74 8.96
N ALA A 186 -37.37 20.71 9.67
CA ALA A 186 -36.84 22.06 9.83
C ALA A 186 -36.52 22.77 8.50
N LYS A 187 -37.42 22.62 7.50
CA LYS A 187 -37.29 23.15 6.14
C LYS A 187 -36.03 22.67 5.39
N GLY A 188 -35.64 21.41 5.56
CA GLY A 188 -34.49 20.82 4.85
C GLY A 188 -33.19 20.82 5.64
N ARG A 189 -33.16 21.37 6.86
CA ARG A 189 -31.93 21.47 7.66
C ARG A 189 -31.52 20.16 8.33
N ILE A 190 -32.49 19.33 8.70
CA ILE A 190 -32.24 18.04 9.35
C ILE A 190 -32.70 16.94 8.42
N LYS A 191 -31.80 16.02 8.07
CA LYS A 191 -32.06 14.84 7.24
C LYS A 191 -31.65 13.58 7.99
N ILE A 192 -32.55 12.61 8.07
CA ILE A 192 -32.28 11.27 8.59
C ILE A 192 -32.46 10.28 7.44
N SER A 193 -31.37 9.63 7.04
CA SER A 193 -31.42 8.53 6.06
C SER A 193 -31.65 7.21 6.80
N ASN A 194 -32.82 6.59 6.59
CA ASN A 194 -33.14 5.28 7.11
C ASN A 194 -33.50 4.32 5.97
N THR A 195 -32.73 4.39 4.87
CA THR A 195 -32.79 3.45 3.75
C THR A 195 -32.15 2.12 4.14
N LEU A 196 -32.51 1.04 3.44
CA LEU A 196 -31.97 -0.29 3.73
C LEU A 196 -30.44 -0.32 3.51
N GLU A 197 -29.93 0.38 2.49
CA GLU A 197 -28.50 0.51 2.23
C GLU A 197 -27.76 1.25 3.33
N SER A 198 -28.24 2.41 3.77
CA SER A 198 -27.56 3.18 4.83
C SER A 198 -27.48 2.36 6.11
N ARG A 199 -28.49 1.55 6.40
CA ARG A 199 -28.47 0.63 7.55
C ARG A 199 -27.50 -0.52 7.36
N LEU A 200 -27.48 -1.15 6.18
CA LEU A 200 -26.52 -2.20 5.88
C LEU A 200 -25.10 -1.69 6.03
N GLU A 201 -24.79 -0.50 5.51
CA GLU A 201 -23.47 0.11 5.60
C GLU A 201 -23.09 0.42 7.06
N LEU A 202 -24.00 1.00 7.84
CA LEU A 202 -23.76 1.29 9.26
C LEU A 202 -23.45 0.01 10.05
N ILE A 203 -24.24 -1.04 9.85
CA ILE A 203 -24.06 -2.34 10.52
C ILE A 203 -22.78 -3.01 10.03
N ALA A 204 -22.50 -2.97 8.73
CA ALA A 204 -21.30 -3.54 8.13
C ALA A 204 -20.02 -2.92 8.71
N GLN A 205 -20.00 -1.60 8.96
CA GLN A 205 -18.87 -0.93 9.60
C GLN A 205 -18.65 -1.40 11.04
N GLN A 206 -19.72 -1.60 11.80
CA GLN A 206 -19.64 -2.07 13.20
C GLN A 206 -19.25 -3.55 13.28
N LEU A 207 -19.82 -4.39 12.42
CA LEU A 207 -19.59 -5.84 12.40
C LEU A 207 -18.38 -6.25 11.56
N LEU A 208 -17.65 -5.31 10.96
CA LEU A 208 -16.48 -5.60 10.14
C LEU A 208 -15.44 -6.51 10.83
N PRO A 209 -15.12 -6.32 12.13
CA PRO A 209 -14.21 -7.21 12.85
C PRO A 209 -14.74 -8.65 12.96
N GLU A 210 -16.05 -8.81 13.17
CA GLU A 210 -16.71 -10.11 13.28
C GLU A 210 -16.78 -10.81 11.91
N ILE A 211 -17.16 -10.07 10.86
CA ILE A 211 -17.16 -10.57 9.47
C ILE A 211 -15.77 -11.06 9.08
N ARG A 212 -14.72 -10.28 9.39
CA ARG A 212 -13.33 -10.70 9.13
C ARG A 212 -12.94 -11.96 9.89
N THR A 213 -13.36 -12.06 11.16
CA THR A 213 -13.08 -13.24 11.99
C THR A 213 -13.81 -14.48 11.48
N ALA A 214 -15.05 -14.33 11.01
CA ALA A 214 -15.84 -15.42 10.44
C ALA A 214 -15.29 -15.89 9.08
N LEU A 215 -14.88 -14.95 8.21
CA LEU A 215 -14.38 -15.28 6.87
C LEU A 215 -12.94 -15.80 6.86
N PHE A 216 -12.06 -15.21 7.68
CA PHE A 216 -10.60 -15.46 7.63
C PHE A 216 -10.04 -16.11 8.89
N GLY A 217 -10.88 -16.36 9.90
CA GLY A 217 -10.48 -16.92 11.19
C GLY A 217 -9.97 -15.86 12.17
N ARG A 218 -9.93 -16.26 13.46
CA ARG A 218 -9.38 -15.43 14.53
C ARG A 218 -7.85 -15.35 14.42
N ASN A 219 -7.30 -14.19 14.73
CA ASN A 219 -5.85 -14.02 14.83
C ASN A 219 -5.28 -14.92 15.95
N PRO A 220 -4.40 -15.90 15.64
CA PRO A 220 -3.83 -16.81 16.65
C PRO A 220 -2.95 -16.08 17.67
N ASN A 221 -2.41 -14.91 17.32
CA ASN A 221 -1.57 -14.12 18.23
C ASN A 221 -2.38 -13.25 19.21
N ARG A 222 -3.70 -13.12 19.03
CA ARG A 222 -4.57 -12.33 19.93
C ARG A 222 -4.97 -13.16 21.15
N LYS A 223 -4.25 -12.98 22.26
CA LYS A 223 -4.48 -13.68 23.54
C LYS A 223 -5.64 -13.11 24.35
N PHE A 224 -5.83 -11.80 24.31
CA PHE A 224 -6.79 -11.06 25.14
C PHE A 224 -7.91 -10.44 24.28
N SER A 225 -9.12 -10.38 24.83
CA SER A 225 -10.34 -9.85 24.18
C SER A 225 -10.99 -8.69 24.94
N ASP A 226 -10.37 -8.35 26.06
CA ASP A 226 -10.56 -7.22 26.95
C ASP A 226 -10.30 -5.87 26.27
#